data_AF-A0A6A0BAI6-F1
#
_entry.id   AF-A0A6A0BAI6-F1
#
_cell.length_a   1.000
_cell.length_b   1.000
_cell.length_c   1.000
_cell.angle_alpha   90.00
_cell.angle_beta   90.00
_cell.angle_gamma   90.00
#
_symmetry.space_group_name_H-M   'P 1'
#
loop_
_entity.id
_entity.type
_entity.pdbx_description
1 polymer ?
#
loop_
_entity_poly.entity_id
_entity_poly.type
_entity_poly.pdbx_seq_one_letter_code
_entity_poly.pdbx_strand_id
1 'polypeptide(L)' 'MPKNYYDRYAVEIRTNEHNHKRQQAHVHIYVRGESVASMFLDGTLRDGGLSSRDLKNVSKIVIENSEYYQELWDKYQSSE' A
#
# COMPACT_ATOMS: atom_id res chain seq x y z
N MET A 1 -7.18 8.34 3.83
CA MET A 1 -6.53 7.46 4.83
C MET A 1 -5.18 8.01 5.25
N PRO A 2 -4.47 7.42 6.23
CA PRO A 2 -3.06 7.75 6.44
C PRO A 2 -2.25 7.53 5.16
N LYS A 3 -1.46 8.54 4.79
CA LYS A 3 -0.60 8.57 3.60
C LYS A 3 0.82 8.91 4.03
N ASN A 4 1.74 7.97 3.79
CA ASN A 4 3.16 8.11 4.09
C ASN A 4 3.89 8.58 2.85
N TYR A 5 4.76 9.58 2.99
CA TYR A 5 5.51 10.18 1.89
C TYR A 5 6.98 9.74 1.93
N TYR A 6 7.48 9.24 0.80
CA TYR A 6 8.84 8.75 0.63
C TYR A 6 9.45 9.36 -0.64
N ASP A 7 10.22 10.43 -0.48
CA ASP A 7 10.78 11.19 -1.61
C ASP A 7 9.69 11.58 -2.63
N ARG A 8 9.70 10.98 -3.83
CA ARG A 8 8.69 11.22 -4.87
C ARG A 8 7.45 10.32 -4.80
N TYR A 9 7.47 9.32 -3.91
CA TYR A 9 6.38 8.36 -3.73
C TYR A 9 5.50 8.78 -2.57
N ALA A 10 4.24 8.45 -2.66
CA ALA A 10 3.38 8.39 -1.49
C ALA A 10 2.68 7.03 -1.45
N VAL A 11 2.68 6.42 -0.27
CA VAL A 11 2.06 5.12 0.00
C VAL A 11 0.87 5.37 0.91
N GLU A 12 -0.32 5.02 0.44
CA GLU A 12 -1.56 5.14 1.20
C GLU A 12 -2.14 3.75 1.43
N ILE A 13 -2.45 3.43 2.68
CA ILE A 13 -3.27 2.26 2.95
C ILE A 13 -4.73 2.67 2.85
N ARG A 14 -5.46 2.26 1.80
CA ARG A 14 -6.87 2.63 1.65
C ARG A 14 -7.74 1.71 2.49
N THR A 15 -8.27 2.26 3.57
CA THR A 15 -9.01 1.52 4.59
C THR A 15 -10.53 1.53 4.37
N ASN A 16 -10.97 1.98 3.19
CA ASN A 16 -12.36 2.14 2.78
C ASN A 16 -12.71 1.37 1.50
N GLU A 17 -11.75 0.71 0.83
CA GLU A 17 -12.03 -0.38 -0.12
C GLU A 17 -12.49 -1.67 0.63
N HIS A 18 -13.20 -1.45 1.74
CA HIS A 18 -13.48 -2.39 2.82
C HIS A 18 -14.95 -2.80 2.73
N ASN A 19 -15.24 -3.90 2.03
CA ASN A 19 -16.37 -4.78 2.40
C ASN A 19 -16.38 -6.15 1.73
N HIS A 20 -15.24 -6.70 1.31
CA HIS A 20 -15.18 -8.07 0.83
C HIS A 20 -14.28 -8.88 1.74
N LYS A 21 -14.90 -9.77 2.53
CA LYS A 21 -14.37 -10.65 3.59
C LYS A 21 -13.17 -11.57 3.20
N ARG A 22 -12.42 -11.24 2.13
CA ARG A 22 -11.33 -12.03 1.56
C ARG A 22 -10.20 -11.19 0.94
N GLN A 23 -10.21 -9.86 1.08
CA GLN A 23 -9.12 -9.05 0.54
C GLN A 23 -7.92 -9.06 1.48
N GLN A 24 -6.75 -9.43 0.93
CA GLN A 24 -5.47 -9.26 1.60
C GLN A 24 -5.13 -7.77 1.71
N ALA A 25 -4.46 -7.40 2.80
CA ALA A 25 -3.99 -6.04 3.01
C ALA A 25 -3.06 -5.62 1.87
N HIS A 26 -3.30 -4.43 1.34
CA HIS A 26 -2.49 -3.87 0.26
C HIS A 26 -2.46 -2.34 0.40
N VAL A 27 -1.44 -1.75 -0.20
CA VAL A 27 -1.25 -0.30 -0.25
C VAL A 27 -1.43 0.22 -1.67
N HIS A 28 -1.89 1.46 -1.78
CA HIS A 28 -1.98 2.23 -3.01
C HIS A 28 -0.75 3.12 -3.13
N ILE A 29 -0.11 3.07 -4.29
CA ILE A 29 1.16 3.74 -4.57
C ILE A 29 0.88 4.92 -5.49
N TYR A 30 1.33 6.08 -5.06
CA TYR A 30 1.21 7.32 -5.80
C TYR A 30 2.57 7.85 -6.20
N VAL A 31 2.68 8.33 -7.43
CA VAL A 31 3.86 9.04 -7.93
C VAL A 31 3.39 10.40 -8.42
N ARG A 32 3.99 11.48 -7.91
CA ARG A 32 3.60 12.87 -8.25
C ARG A 32 2.10 13.17 -8.03
N GLY A 33 1.49 12.50 -7.05
CA GLY A 33 0.07 12.69 -6.69
C GLY A 33 -0.91 11.80 -7.46
N GLU A 34 -0.46 11.08 -8.51
CA GLU A 34 -1.29 10.16 -9.28
C GLU A 34 -1.17 8.73 -8.75
N SER A 35 -2.29 8.01 -8.65
CA SER A 35 -2.31 6.59 -8.26
C SER A 35 -1.80 5.76 -9.44
N VAL A 36 -0.66 5.11 -9.28
CA VAL A 36 0.03 4.40 -10.37
C VAL A 36 0.04 2.87 -10.21
N ALA A 37 -0.06 2.38 -8.99
CA ALA A 37 -0.04 0.95 -8.69
C ALA A 37 -0.65 0.64 -7.32
N SER A 38 -0.93 -0.64 -7.08
CA SER A 38 -1.18 -1.17 -5.75
C SER A 38 -0.34 -2.42 -5.49
N MET A 39 -0.01 -2.67 -4.23
CA MET A 39 0.93 -3.70 -3.83
C MET A 39 0.52 -4.34 -2.51
N PHE A 40 0.62 -5.66 -2.42
CA PHE A 40 0.44 -6.38 -1.17
C PHE A 40 1.59 -6.12 -0.20
N LEU A 41 1.37 -6.38 1.09
CA LEU A 41 2.38 -6.10 2.13
C LEU A 41 3.63 -6.98 2.03
N ASP A 42 3.59 -8.04 1.23
CA ASP A 42 4.75 -8.90 0.88
C ASP A 42 5.62 -8.31 -0.25
N GLY A 43 5.23 -7.18 -0.83
CA GLY A 43 5.92 -6.52 -1.94
C GLY A 43 5.45 -6.97 -3.34
N THR A 44 4.50 -7.90 -3.42
CA THR A 44 3.91 -8.37 -4.67
C THR A 44 2.98 -7.32 -5.27
N LEU A 45 3.17 -6.99 -6.55
CA LEU A 45 2.31 -6.05 -7.26
C LEU A 45 0.90 -6.65 -7.43
N ARG A 46 -0.13 -5.90 -7.01
CA ARG A 46 -1.53 -6.30 -7.17
C ARG A 46 -2.13 -5.75 -8.46
N ASP A 47 -1.90 -4.47 -8.73
CA ASP A 47 -2.45 -3.76 -9.89
C ASP A 47 -1.55 -2.59 -10.32
N GLY A 48 -1.72 -2.14 -11.55
CA GLY A 48 -0.98 -1.03 -12.16
C GLY A 48 0.41 -1.41 -12.66
N GLY A 49 1.32 -0.44 -12.70
CA GLY A 49 2.66 -0.65 -13.24
C GLY A 49 3.67 0.38 -12.77
N LEU A 50 4.85 -0.10 -12.39
CA LEU A 50 6.00 0.72 -12.00
C LEU A 50 7.20 0.33 -12.85
N SER A 51 8.12 1.27 -13.07
CA SER A 51 9.42 0.93 -13.65
C SER A 51 10.17 -0.03 -12.73
N SER A 52 11.07 -0.88 -13.26
CA SER A 52 11.78 -1.87 -12.42
C SER A 52 12.57 -1.25 -11.26
N ARG A 53 13.07 -0.01 -11.45
CA ARG A 53 13.75 0.75 -10.38
C ARG A 53 12.77 1.16 -9.28
N ASP A 54 11.58 1.62 -9.67
CA ASP A 54 10.59 2.13 -8.74
C ASP A 54 9.91 1.00 -8.01
N LEU A 55 9.62 -0.09 -8.70
CA LEU A 55 9.13 -1.33 -8.11
C LEU A 55 10.09 -1.78 -7.01
N LYS A 56 11.40 -1.86 -7.28
CA LYS A 56 12.39 -2.26 -6.26
C LYS A 56 12.37 -1.36 -5.03
N ASN A 57 12.31 -0.04 -5.23
CA ASN A 57 12.32 0.92 -4.12
C ASN A 57 11.02 0.87 -3.32
N VAL A 58 9.88 0.84 -4.00
CA VAL A 58 8.55 0.79 -3.37
C VAL A 58 8.32 -0.54 -2.66
N SER A 59 8.66 -1.68 -3.28
CA SER A 59 8.58 -2.98 -2.61
C SER A 59 9.41 -3.00 -1.33
N LYS A 60 10.63 -2.43 -1.35
CA LYS A 60 11.44 -2.32 -0.14
C LYS A 60 10.73 -1.50 0.95
N ILE A 61 10.21 -0.33 0.62
CA ILE A 61 9.46 0.53 1.54
C ILE A 61 8.25 -0.22 2.12
N VAL A 62 7.49 -0.93 1.28
CA VAL A 62 6.28 -1.65 1.70
C VAL A 62 6.64 -2.79 2.65
N ILE A 63 7.64 -3.60 2.30
CA ILE A 63 8.10 -4.72 3.12
C ILE A 63 8.64 -4.23 4.48
N GLU A 64 9.47 -3.19 4.48
CA GLU A 64 10.05 -2.61 5.71
C GLU A 64 8.99 -2.03 6.66
N ASN A 65 7.81 -1.65 6.15
CA ASN A 65 6.71 -1.09 6.93
C ASN A 65 5.49 -2.02 6.98
N SER A 66 5.66 -3.30 6.60
CA SER A 66 4.56 -4.25 6.44
C SER A 66 3.80 -4.47 7.75
N GLU A 67 4.50 -4.63 8.87
CA GLU A 67 3.89 -4.76 10.20
C GLU A 67 3.03 -3.54 10.55
N TYR A 68 3.57 -2.34 10.38
CA TYR A 68 2.83 -1.09 10.62
C TYR A 68 1.58 -0.98 9.73
N TYR A 69 1.69 -1.34 8.45
CA TYR A 69 0.55 -1.33 7.54
C TYR A 69 -0.49 -2.40 7.89
N GLN A 70 -0.05 -3.57 8.36
CA GLN A 70 -0.94 -4.63 8.82
C GLN A 70 -1.67 -4.20 10.10
N GLU A 71 -1.00 -3.59 11.07
CA GLU A 71 -1.64 -3.07 12.29
C GLU A 71 -2.67 -1.99 11.98
N LEU A 72 -2.35 -1.08 11.05
CA LEU A 72 -3.32 -0.10 10.57
C LEU A 72 -4.52 -0.80 9.92
N TRP A 73 -4.26 -1.74 9.01
CA TRP A 73 -5.30 -2.53 8.36
C TRP A 73 -6.23 -3.19 9.38
N ASP A 74 -5.67 -3.91 10.35
CA ASP A 74 -6.40 -4.64 11.38
C ASP A 74 -7.22 -3.70 12.27
N LYS A 75 -6.63 -2.57 12.67
CA LYS A 75 -7.34 -1.54 13.44
C LYS A 75 -8.59 -1.06 12.71
N TYR A 76 -8.49 -0.79 11.41
CA TYR A 76 -9.63 -0.33 10.62
C TYR A 76 -10.62 -1.45 10.25
N GLN A 77 -10.18 -2.70 10.16
CA GLN A 77 -11.09 -3.87 10.01
C GLN A 77 -11.89 -4.13 11.30
N SER A 78 -11.27 -3.89 12.46
CA SER A 78 -11.91 -4.09 13.76
C SER A 78 -12.84 -2.96 14.20
N SER A 79 -12.85 -1.83 13.49
CA SER A 79 -13.66 -0.65 13.84
C SER A 79 -15.09 -0.68 13.28
N GLU A 80 -15.63 -1.86 12.96
CA GLU A 80 -17.07 -2.06 12.68
C GLU A 80 -17.91 -2.10 13.95
#